data_AF-A0AAW9LDS1-F1
#
_entry.id   AF-A0AAW9LDS1-F1
#
_cell.length_a   1.000
_cell.length_b   1.000
_cell.length_c   1.000
_cell.angle_alpha   90.00
_cell.angle_beta   90.00
_cell.angle_gamma   90.00
#
_symmetry.space_group_name_H-M   'P 1'
#
loop_
_entity.id
_entity.type
_entity.pdbx_description
1 polymer ?
#
loop_
_entity_poly.entity_id
_entity_poly.type
_entity_poly.pdbx_seq_one_letter_code
_entity_poly.pdbx_strand_id
1 'polypeptide(L)'
;MAANSNRSNGTGASVSDLRLFSEAAVGNSHEVVTQGRYAYVATGSGMAVVDWRNPGRPEVVASLDASDPAGGILDVKVEGDLALLSSNGGPGITLVDVSDPANPEEITFFDLGHDVHNGFLLDGHAYLTVNESVDNVFSEARTAIVDVSDPSSPSKVGEYRLGDHFPKFAASGVAPCHDIYVQDDLLYQAYWDAGCVVQT
;
A
#
# COMPACT_ATOMS: atom_id res chain seq x y z
N MET A 1 36.05 43.53 17.91
CA MET A 1 35.49 42.75 19.04
C MET A 1 34.27 41.97 18.54
N ALA A 2 34.20 40.70 18.93
CA ALA A 2 33.06 39.75 19.00
C ALA A 2 31.76 40.10 18.22
N ALA A 3 31.29 39.30 17.26
CA ALA A 3 30.69 37.95 17.33
C ALA A 3 29.14 37.95 17.50
N ASN A 4 28.48 37.42 16.46
CA ASN A 4 27.42 36.41 16.47
C ASN A 4 26.00 36.73 17.02
N SER A 5 24.98 36.54 16.17
CA SER A 5 24.00 35.44 16.38
C SER A 5 23.07 35.23 15.18
N ASN A 6 23.07 34.00 14.68
CA ASN A 6 22.09 33.37 13.79
C ASN A 6 20.62 33.73 14.06
N ARG A 7 19.82 33.77 12.99
CA ARG A 7 18.59 32.94 12.86
C ARG A 7 18.30 32.71 11.38
N SER A 8 18.44 31.44 10.99
CA SER A 8 17.95 30.83 9.75
C SER A 8 16.43 30.93 9.67
N ASN A 9 15.89 31.12 8.48
CA ASN A 9 14.61 30.54 8.07
C ASN A 9 14.74 30.15 6.60
N GLY A 10 14.71 28.84 6.35
CA GLY A 10 14.78 28.27 5.01
C GLY A 10 13.68 28.84 4.12
N THR A 11 14.09 29.56 3.09
CA THR A 11 13.21 30.07 2.04
C THR A 11 13.09 29.02 0.95
N GLY A 12 11.85 28.70 0.59
CA GLY A 12 11.46 27.55 -0.22
C GLY A 12 12.24 27.36 -1.52
N ALA A 13 12.47 26.09 -1.84
CA ALA A 13 12.96 25.68 -3.13
C ALA A 13 11.91 26.04 -4.20
N SER A 14 12.34 26.77 -5.22
CA SER A 14 11.61 26.95 -6.47
C SER A 14 11.30 25.57 -7.06
N VAL A 15 10.06 25.37 -7.49
CA VAL A 15 9.57 24.11 -8.10
C VAL A 15 10.23 23.80 -9.47
N SER A 16 11.24 24.58 -9.88
CA SER A 16 12.00 24.41 -11.13
C SER A 16 13.14 23.40 -11.04
N ASP A 17 13.51 22.93 -9.85
CA ASP A 17 14.76 22.20 -9.62
C ASP A 17 14.52 20.73 -9.18
N LEU A 18 13.51 20.06 -9.76
CA LEU A 18 13.41 18.61 -9.65
C LEU A 18 14.65 18.00 -10.31
N ARG A 19 15.50 17.38 -9.50
CA ARG A 19 16.72 16.70 -9.93
C ARG A 19 16.84 15.37 -9.21
N LEU A 20 17.46 14.39 -9.87
CA LEU A 20 17.91 13.18 -9.19
C LEU A 20 18.83 13.59 -8.02
N PHE A 21 18.43 13.22 -6.81
CA PHE A 21 19.19 13.50 -5.61
C PHE A 21 20.12 12.34 -5.25
N SER A 22 19.59 11.11 -5.25
CA SER A 22 20.28 9.85 -5.00
C SER A 22 19.40 8.68 -5.45
N GLU A 23 19.94 7.46 -5.42
CA GLU A 23 19.24 6.23 -5.80
C GLU A 23 19.73 5.05 -4.95
N ALA A 24 18.81 4.18 -4.57
CA ALA A 24 19.10 2.79 -4.24
C ALA A 24 18.36 1.93 -5.26
N ALA A 25 19.11 1.20 -6.09
CA ALA A 25 18.52 0.41 -7.16
C ALA A 25 17.82 -0.84 -6.59
N VAL A 26 16.50 -0.90 -6.75
CA VAL A 26 15.67 -2.08 -6.44
C VAL A 26 15.05 -2.57 -7.74
N GLY A 27 15.35 -3.82 -8.11
CA GLY A 27 14.84 -4.41 -9.35
C GLY A 27 13.34 -4.65 -9.30
N ASN A 28 12.67 -4.48 -10.46
CA ASN A 28 11.23 -4.74 -10.62
C ASN A 28 10.34 -4.01 -9.58
N SER A 29 10.69 -2.76 -9.27
CA SER A 29 9.94 -1.93 -8.32
C SER A 29 8.59 -1.48 -8.89
N HIS A 30 7.51 -1.65 -8.13
CA HIS A 30 6.13 -1.26 -8.53
C HIS A 30 5.54 -0.16 -7.64
N GLU A 31 5.66 -0.29 -6.32
CA GLU A 31 5.21 0.68 -5.32
C GLU A 31 6.34 0.97 -4.34
N VAL A 32 6.34 2.18 -3.77
CA VAL A 32 7.14 2.50 -2.59
C VAL A 32 6.33 3.23 -1.52
N VAL A 33 6.42 2.76 -0.28
CA VAL A 33 5.93 3.48 0.90
C VAL A 33 7.05 3.74 1.89
N THR A 34 6.91 4.77 2.72
CA THR A 34 7.94 5.14 3.70
C THR A 34 7.39 5.16 5.12
N GLN A 35 8.15 4.61 6.06
CA GLN A 35 7.88 4.76 7.48
C GLN A 35 9.18 5.06 8.23
N GLY A 36 9.19 6.19 8.95
CA GLY A 36 10.37 6.68 9.64
C GLY A 36 11.52 6.93 8.65
N ARG A 37 12.56 6.09 8.73
CA ARG A 37 13.77 6.19 7.89
C ARG A 37 13.85 5.13 6.79
N TYR A 38 12.87 4.23 6.74
CA TYR A 38 12.87 3.11 5.81
C TYR A 38 11.87 3.37 4.69
N ALA A 39 12.22 2.91 3.48
CA ALA A 39 11.31 2.77 2.37
C ALA A 39 11.10 1.27 2.11
N TYR A 40 9.87 0.88 1.88
CA TYR A 40 9.44 -0.48 1.59
C TYR A 40 8.95 -0.50 0.15
N VAL A 41 9.49 -1.41 -0.65
CA VAL A 41 9.33 -1.41 -2.10
C VAL A 41 8.77 -2.74 -2.55
N ALA A 42 7.66 -2.74 -3.29
CA ALA A 42 7.12 -3.95 -3.91
C ALA A 42 7.98 -4.35 -5.12
N THR A 43 8.38 -5.62 -5.22
CA THR A 43 9.38 -6.10 -6.21
C THR A 43 8.83 -7.10 -7.22
N GLY A 44 7.52 -7.32 -7.28
CA GLY A 44 6.88 -8.36 -8.09
C GLY A 44 7.01 -9.79 -7.53
N SER A 45 8.14 -10.16 -6.92
CA SER A 45 8.27 -11.43 -6.18
C SER A 45 7.97 -11.29 -4.69
N GLY A 46 8.04 -10.06 -4.15
CA GLY A 46 7.86 -9.80 -2.73
C GLY A 46 8.12 -8.32 -2.43
N MET A 47 9.04 -8.05 -1.49
CA MET A 47 9.41 -6.70 -1.11
C MET A 47 10.91 -6.53 -0.87
N ALA A 48 11.37 -5.28 -0.95
CA ALA A 48 12.68 -4.85 -0.49
C ALA A 48 12.54 -3.73 0.55
N VAL A 49 13.54 -3.63 1.43
CA VAL A 49 13.64 -2.57 2.42
C VAL A 49 14.89 -1.74 2.13
N VAL A 50 14.71 -0.43 2.03
CA VAL A 50 15.77 0.55 1.81
C VAL A 50 15.90 1.44 3.04
N ASP A 51 17.10 1.53 3.58
CA ASP A 51 17.45 2.48 4.62
C ASP A 51 17.84 3.84 4.01
N TRP A 52 17.09 4.87 4.38
CA TRP A 52 17.32 6.25 3.95
C TRP A 52 17.99 7.12 5.02
N ARG A 53 18.63 6.52 6.05
CA ARG A 53 19.37 7.24 7.10
C ARG A 53 20.38 8.24 6.53
N ASN A 54 21.03 7.88 5.41
CA ASN A 54 21.81 8.81 4.62
C ASN A 54 21.13 9.03 3.27
N PRO A 55 20.31 10.09 3.12
CA PRO A 55 19.60 10.34 1.89
C PRO A 55 20.51 10.52 0.67
N GLY A 56 21.77 10.92 0.83
CA GLY A 56 22.73 11.04 -0.27
C GLY A 56 23.37 9.72 -0.70
N ARG A 57 23.18 8.66 0.08
CA ARG A 57 23.65 7.30 -0.18
C ARG A 57 22.74 6.28 0.53
N PRO A 58 21.52 6.08 0.02
CA PRO A 58 20.59 5.10 0.56
C PRO A 58 21.09 3.67 0.30
N GLU A 59 20.68 2.72 1.13
CA GLU A 59 21.18 1.34 1.10
C GLU A 59 20.02 0.34 1.16
N VAL A 60 19.98 -0.63 0.25
CA VAL A 60 19.04 -1.76 0.36
C VAL A 60 19.54 -2.65 1.50
N VAL A 61 18.73 -2.80 2.56
CA VAL A 61 19.12 -3.51 3.78
C VAL A 61 18.49 -4.89 3.90
N ALA A 62 17.37 -5.13 3.21
CA ALA A 62 16.71 -6.43 3.19
C ALA A 62 15.90 -6.65 1.91
N SER A 63 15.60 -7.92 1.65
CA SER A 63 14.63 -8.37 0.64
C SER A 63 13.93 -9.62 1.15
N LEU A 64 12.64 -9.74 0.85
CA LEU A 64 11.81 -10.88 1.17
C LEU A 64 11.03 -11.27 -0.08
N ASP A 65 11.13 -12.52 -0.50
CA ASP A 65 10.24 -13.09 -1.51
C ASP A 65 8.97 -13.59 -0.81
N ALA A 66 7.81 -13.20 -1.32
CA ALA A 66 6.53 -13.66 -0.80
C ALA A 66 6.28 -15.10 -1.25
N SER A 67 5.71 -15.90 -0.36
CA SER A 67 5.36 -17.30 -0.64
C SER A 67 4.18 -17.40 -1.61
N ASP A 68 4.12 -18.50 -2.38
CA ASP A 68 2.91 -18.83 -3.14
C ASP A 68 1.69 -18.95 -2.21
N PRO A 69 0.50 -18.48 -2.62
CA PRO A 69 0.11 -18.11 -3.98
C PRO A 69 0.18 -16.59 -4.28
N ALA A 70 0.94 -15.82 -3.50
CA ALA A 70 0.86 -14.35 -3.53
C ALA A 70 1.41 -13.69 -4.81
N GLY A 71 2.16 -14.42 -5.64
CA GLY A 71 3.05 -13.91 -6.70
C GLY A 71 2.54 -12.74 -7.54
N GLY A 72 3.47 -11.93 -8.05
CA GLY A 72 3.16 -10.71 -8.81
C GLY A 72 2.85 -9.53 -7.90
N ILE A 73 3.61 -9.35 -6.81
CA ILE A 73 3.41 -8.28 -5.81
C ILE A 73 3.62 -6.90 -6.45
N LEU A 74 2.54 -6.13 -6.55
CA LEU A 74 2.55 -4.80 -7.16
C LEU A 74 2.41 -3.68 -6.13
N ASP A 75 1.84 -3.97 -4.96
CA ASP A 75 1.59 -2.97 -3.94
C ASP A 75 2.18 -3.38 -2.59
N VAL A 76 2.57 -2.38 -1.80
CA VAL A 76 3.03 -2.50 -0.42
C VAL A 76 2.47 -1.37 0.42
N LYS A 77 1.97 -1.70 1.62
CA LYS A 77 1.52 -0.74 2.62
C LYS A 77 2.14 -1.10 3.98
N VAL A 78 2.40 -0.10 4.82
CA VAL A 78 3.06 -0.30 6.11
C VAL A 78 2.38 0.56 7.18
N GLU A 79 2.09 -0.06 8.33
CA GLU A 79 1.68 0.63 9.56
C GLU A 79 2.35 -0.03 10.75
N GLY A 80 3.18 0.73 11.47
CA GLY A 80 3.93 0.22 12.61
C GLY A 80 4.82 -0.95 12.19
N ASP A 81 4.66 -2.09 12.83
CA ASP A 81 5.49 -3.28 12.59
C ASP A 81 4.90 -4.22 11.53
N LEU A 82 3.81 -3.82 10.84
CA LEU A 82 3.13 -4.65 9.87
C LEU A 82 3.25 -4.06 8.46
N ALA A 83 3.66 -4.90 7.50
CA ALA A 83 3.55 -4.63 6.09
C ALA A 83 2.48 -5.54 5.44
N LEU A 84 1.77 -5.00 4.47
CA LEU A 84 0.79 -5.69 3.64
C LEU A 84 1.26 -5.66 2.19
N LEU A 85 1.34 -6.83 1.56
CA LEU A 85 1.66 -6.99 0.15
C LEU A 85 0.44 -7.49 -0.60
N SER A 86 0.21 -6.96 -1.80
CA SER A 86 -0.90 -7.40 -2.66
C SER A 86 -0.52 -7.46 -4.14
N SER A 87 -1.31 -8.23 -4.91
CA SER A 87 -1.07 -8.51 -6.32
C SER A 87 -2.36 -8.50 -7.15
N ASN A 88 -2.24 -8.14 -8.44
CA ASN A 88 -3.30 -8.22 -9.44
C ASN A 88 -3.36 -9.62 -10.10
N GLY A 89 -3.23 -10.68 -9.31
CA GLY A 89 -3.16 -12.04 -9.85
C GLY A 89 -3.08 -13.16 -8.82
N GLY A 90 -2.78 -12.84 -7.57
CA GLY A 90 -2.92 -13.76 -6.44
C GLY A 90 -4.32 -13.68 -5.82
N PRO A 91 -4.75 -14.70 -5.04
CA PRO A 91 -6.09 -14.74 -4.48
C PRO A 91 -6.24 -13.95 -3.16
N GLY A 92 -5.32 -13.05 -2.82
CA GLY A 92 -5.38 -12.34 -1.53
C GLY A 92 -4.17 -11.47 -1.22
N ILE A 93 -3.83 -11.40 0.08
CA ILE A 93 -2.76 -10.54 0.62
C ILE A 93 -1.74 -11.34 1.42
N THR A 94 -0.50 -10.85 1.47
CA THR A 94 0.53 -11.35 2.38
C THR A 94 0.80 -10.33 3.47
N LEU A 95 0.82 -10.77 4.73
CA LEU A 95 1.19 -9.96 5.89
C LEU A 95 2.62 -10.29 6.31
N VAL A 96 3.42 -9.25 6.55
CA VAL A 96 4.85 -9.35 6.82
C VAL A 96 5.20 -8.56 8.07
N ASP A 97 5.93 -9.16 9.00
CA ASP A 97 6.53 -8.50 10.15
C ASP A 97 7.72 -7.66 9.67
N VAL A 98 7.69 -6.37 9.97
CA VAL A 98 8.74 -5.41 9.68
C VAL A 98 9.25 -4.68 10.93
N SER A 99 9.03 -5.25 12.12
CA SER A 99 9.55 -4.75 13.41
C SER A 99 11.08 -4.63 13.42
N ASP A 100 11.77 -5.53 12.72
CA ASP A 100 13.17 -5.36 12.28
C ASP A 100 13.23 -5.18 10.76
N PRO A 101 13.33 -3.93 10.26
CA PRO A 101 13.39 -3.66 8.83
C PRO A 101 14.62 -4.25 8.11
N ALA A 102 15.65 -4.69 8.84
CA ALA A 102 16.80 -5.39 8.27
C ALA A 102 16.58 -6.92 8.18
N ASN A 103 15.51 -7.44 8.79
CA ASN A 103 15.14 -8.85 8.77
C ASN A 103 13.60 -9.01 8.76
N PRO A 104 12.91 -8.61 7.67
CA PRO A 104 11.47 -8.81 7.55
C PRO A 104 11.12 -10.29 7.46
N GLU A 105 9.97 -10.67 8.02
CA GLU A 105 9.52 -12.07 8.08
C GLU A 105 8.05 -12.19 7.64
N GLU A 106 7.74 -13.12 6.73
CA GLU A 106 6.36 -13.38 6.34
C GLU A 106 5.60 -14.00 7.51
N ILE A 107 4.45 -13.43 7.86
CA ILE A 107 3.60 -13.90 8.96
C ILE A 107 2.57 -14.90 8.43
N THR A 108 1.77 -14.46 7.45
CA THR A 108 0.69 -15.26 6.88
C THR A 108 0.28 -14.77 5.50
N PHE A 109 -0.34 -15.67 4.74
CA PHE A 109 -1.12 -15.34 3.55
C PHE A 109 -2.61 -15.44 3.88
N PHE A 110 -3.37 -14.38 3.59
CA PHE A 110 -4.82 -14.36 3.76
C PHE A 110 -5.52 -14.45 2.41
N ASP A 111 -6.15 -15.59 2.16
CA ASP A 111 -6.92 -15.88 0.95
C ASP A 111 -8.28 -15.17 0.99
N LEU A 112 -8.47 -14.24 0.06
CA LEU A 112 -9.73 -13.54 -0.19
C LEU A 112 -10.53 -14.18 -1.32
N GLY A 113 -9.96 -15.14 -2.04
CA GLY A 113 -10.46 -15.76 -3.26
C GLY A 113 -10.23 -14.94 -4.52
N HIS A 114 -9.59 -13.77 -4.41
CA HIS A 114 -9.63 -12.71 -5.41
C HIS A 114 -8.39 -11.81 -5.34
N ASP A 115 -8.06 -11.17 -6.45
CA ASP A 115 -6.93 -10.24 -6.51
C ASP A 115 -7.19 -8.93 -5.79
N VAL A 116 -6.13 -8.39 -5.21
CA VAL A 116 -6.17 -7.18 -4.39
C VAL A 116 -5.25 -6.15 -5.02
N HIS A 117 -5.86 -5.11 -5.56
CA HIS A 117 -5.15 -4.13 -6.37
C HIS A 117 -4.35 -3.14 -5.53
N ASN A 118 -4.96 -2.69 -4.44
CA ASN A 118 -4.40 -1.70 -3.53
C ASN A 118 -4.97 -1.94 -2.13
N GLY A 119 -4.31 -1.38 -1.13
CA GLY A 119 -4.86 -1.36 0.22
C GLY A 119 -4.48 -0.15 1.06
N PHE A 120 -5.01 -0.12 2.27
CA PHE A 120 -4.61 0.81 3.31
C PHE A 120 -4.64 0.10 4.66
N LEU A 121 -3.63 0.33 5.50
CA LEU A 121 -3.58 -0.16 6.87
C LEU A 121 -3.91 0.99 7.81
N LEU A 122 -4.86 0.77 8.71
CA LEU A 122 -5.16 1.71 9.79
C LEU A 122 -5.69 0.98 11.02
N ASP A 123 -5.05 1.21 12.17
CA ASP A 123 -5.50 0.76 13.50
C ASP A 123 -5.91 -0.73 13.52
N GLY A 124 -5.04 -1.58 12.98
CA GLY A 124 -5.24 -3.04 12.95
C GLY A 124 -6.28 -3.50 11.93
N HIS A 125 -6.65 -2.67 10.96
CA HIS A 125 -7.52 -3.04 9.85
C HIS A 125 -6.83 -2.83 8.51
N ALA A 126 -7.04 -3.76 7.58
CA ALA A 126 -6.68 -3.63 6.18
C ALA A 126 -7.95 -3.35 5.35
N TYR A 127 -7.93 -2.22 4.64
CA TYR A 127 -8.97 -1.80 3.70
C TYR A 127 -8.47 -2.09 2.30
N LEU A 128 -9.13 -2.99 1.58
CA LEU A 128 -8.58 -3.61 0.38
C LEU A 128 -9.47 -3.36 -0.82
N THR A 129 -8.88 -2.93 -1.93
CA THR A 129 -9.57 -2.85 -3.21
C THR A 129 -9.50 -4.21 -3.88
N VAL A 130 -10.63 -4.91 -3.89
CA VAL A 130 -10.75 -6.23 -4.52
C VAL A 130 -11.43 -6.06 -5.86
N ASN A 131 -10.68 -6.30 -6.94
CA ASN A 131 -11.08 -5.93 -8.30
C ASN A 131 -11.03 -7.15 -9.22
N GLU A 132 -11.95 -8.08 -9.03
CA GLU A 132 -11.86 -9.36 -9.72
C GLU A 132 -12.64 -9.40 -11.05
N SER A 133 -12.24 -10.36 -11.89
CA SER A 133 -13.10 -11.00 -12.86
C SER A 133 -12.90 -12.52 -12.95
N VAL A 134 -13.93 -13.31 -12.64
CA VAL A 134 -14.01 -14.70 -13.12
C VAL A 134 -14.33 -14.74 -14.61
N ASP A 135 -15.20 -13.83 -15.09
CA ASP A 135 -15.76 -13.87 -16.44
C ASP A 135 -15.65 -12.55 -17.24
N ASN A 136 -15.48 -11.40 -16.57
CA ASN A 136 -15.37 -10.09 -17.22
C ASN A 136 -14.56 -9.09 -16.38
N VAL A 137 -13.45 -8.56 -16.92
CA VAL A 137 -12.48 -7.72 -16.18
C VAL A 137 -13.21 -6.65 -15.37
N PHE A 138 -12.91 -6.59 -14.07
CA PHE A 138 -13.45 -5.61 -13.12
C PHE A 138 -14.98 -5.71 -12.89
N SER A 139 -15.63 -6.85 -13.11
CA SER A 139 -17.08 -6.99 -12.86
C SER A 139 -17.48 -7.02 -11.38
N GLU A 140 -16.54 -7.29 -10.47
CA GLU A 140 -16.81 -7.53 -9.04
C GLU A 140 -15.99 -6.62 -8.13
N ALA A 141 -15.92 -5.33 -8.48
CA ALA A 141 -15.21 -4.33 -7.67
C ALA A 141 -15.90 -4.11 -6.32
N ARG A 142 -15.13 -4.31 -5.26
CA ARG A 142 -15.58 -4.15 -3.89
C ARG A 142 -14.44 -3.76 -2.97
N THR A 143 -14.82 -3.24 -1.81
CA THR A 143 -13.91 -2.97 -0.72
C THR A 143 -14.08 -4.03 0.34
N ALA A 144 -13.02 -4.75 0.66
CA ALA A 144 -13.00 -5.67 1.80
C ALA A 144 -12.33 -4.98 3.00
N ILE A 145 -12.86 -5.21 4.19
CA ILE A 145 -12.24 -4.77 5.45
C ILE A 145 -11.85 -6.03 6.21
N VAL A 146 -10.56 -6.16 6.50
CA VAL A 146 -9.98 -7.31 7.18
C VAL A 146 -9.39 -6.83 8.50
N ASP A 147 -9.81 -7.44 9.61
CA ASP A 147 -9.14 -7.29 10.90
C ASP A 147 -7.81 -8.04 10.83
N VAL A 148 -6.73 -7.29 11.05
CA VAL A 148 -5.33 -7.73 11.06
C VAL A 148 -4.65 -7.38 12.39
N SER A 149 -5.43 -7.11 13.44
CA SER A 149 -4.92 -6.81 14.78
C SER A 149 -4.12 -7.96 15.39
N ASP A 150 -4.49 -9.20 15.05
CA ASP A 150 -3.62 -10.37 15.11
C ASP A 150 -3.27 -10.79 13.67
N PRO A 151 -2.09 -10.38 13.15
CA PRO A 151 -1.71 -10.67 11.78
C PRO A 151 -1.45 -12.17 11.52
N SER A 152 -1.37 -13.01 12.56
CA SER A 152 -1.30 -14.46 12.40
C SER A 152 -2.68 -15.11 12.20
N SER A 153 -3.76 -14.40 12.53
CA SER A 153 -5.14 -14.87 12.42
C SER A 153 -6.09 -13.79 11.87
N PRO A 154 -5.82 -13.27 10.66
CA PRO A 154 -6.66 -12.23 10.06
C PRO A 154 -8.07 -12.74 9.74
N SER A 155 -9.05 -11.83 9.77
CA SER A 155 -10.44 -12.17 9.45
C SER A 155 -11.18 -11.05 8.72
N LYS A 156 -11.97 -11.39 7.70
CA LYS A 156 -12.80 -10.40 6.99
C LYS A 156 -13.97 -9.98 7.87
N VAL A 157 -14.04 -8.69 8.21
CA VAL A 157 -15.07 -8.11 9.08
C VAL A 157 -16.09 -7.26 8.33
N GLY A 158 -15.77 -6.84 7.10
CA GLY A 158 -16.65 -6.01 6.29
C GLY A 158 -16.44 -6.20 4.80
N GLU A 159 -17.47 -5.88 4.02
CA GLU A 159 -17.41 -5.80 2.57
C GLU A 159 -18.41 -4.76 2.08
N TYR A 160 -18.02 -3.98 1.08
CA TYR A 160 -18.87 -2.96 0.48
C TYR A 160 -18.75 -2.99 -1.05
N ARG A 161 -19.89 -2.98 -1.74
CA ARG A 161 -20.00 -2.87 -3.21
C ARG A 161 -20.71 -1.57 -3.57
N LEU A 162 -20.04 -0.68 -4.30
CA LEU A 162 -20.66 0.58 -4.73
C LEU A 162 -21.93 0.34 -5.57
N GLY A 163 -21.90 -0.65 -6.47
CA GLY A 163 -23.02 -1.00 -7.34
C GLY A 163 -24.28 -1.41 -6.58
N ASP A 164 -24.14 -2.13 -5.47
CA ASP A 164 -25.27 -2.64 -4.67
C ASP A 164 -26.01 -1.52 -3.96
N HIS A 165 -25.28 -0.52 -3.47
CA HIS A 165 -25.85 0.58 -2.68
C HIS A 165 -26.20 1.80 -3.53
N PHE A 166 -25.42 2.09 -4.57
CA PHE A 166 -25.59 3.25 -5.43
C PHE A 166 -25.38 2.93 -6.91
N PRO A 167 -26.27 2.14 -7.54
CA PRO A 167 -26.11 1.64 -8.91
C PRO A 167 -25.98 2.76 -9.96
N LYS A 168 -26.49 3.97 -9.67
CA LYS A 168 -26.34 5.13 -10.55
C LYS A 168 -24.90 5.63 -10.69
N PHE A 169 -24.03 5.33 -9.72
CA PHE A 169 -22.62 5.72 -9.75
C PHE A 169 -21.75 4.64 -10.41
N ALA A 170 -22.15 3.37 -10.31
CA ALA A 170 -21.54 2.26 -11.05
C ALA A 170 -22.06 2.19 -12.51
N ALA A 171 -22.06 3.33 -13.20
CA ALA A 171 -22.73 3.48 -14.49
C ALA A 171 -22.11 2.65 -15.62
N SER A 172 -20.82 2.30 -15.51
CA SER A 172 -20.19 1.37 -16.47
C SER A 172 -20.46 -0.09 -16.16
N GLY A 173 -21.03 -0.40 -14.98
CA GLY A 173 -21.26 -1.77 -14.49
C GLY A 173 -20.02 -2.48 -13.97
N VAL A 174 -18.92 -1.75 -13.79
CA VAL A 174 -17.57 -2.30 -13.58
C VAL A 174 -16.89 -1.61 -12.39
N ALA A 175 -16.89 -0.27 -12.35
CA ALA A 175 -16.44 0.56 -11.21
C ALA A 175 -15.27 -0.01 -10.37
N PRO A 176 -14.09 -0.29 -10.97
CA PRO A 176 -12.93 -0.72 -10.20
C PRO A 176 -12.48 0.39 -9.26
N CYS A 177 -12.16 0.01 -8.03
CA CYS A 177 -11.59 0.93 -7.05
C CYS A 177 -10.07 0.87 -7.18
N HIS A 178 -9.45 1.97 -7.62
CA HIS A 178 -8.00 2.00 -7.82
C HIS A 178 -7.28 2.16 -6.49
N ASP A 179 -7.51 3.28 -5.83
CA ASP A 179 -6.86 3.62 -4.56
C ASP A 179 -7.88 3.75 -3.44
N ILE A 180 -7.42 3.42 -2.25
CA ILE A 180 -8.17 3.54 -1.02
C ILE A 180 -7.33 4.28 0.03
N TYR A 181 -7.97 5.17 0.79
CA TYR A 181 -7.33 5.92 1.85
C TYR A 181 -8.29 6.10 3.01
N VAL A 182 -7.81 5.97 4.24
CA VAL A 182 -8.64 6.12 5.44
C VAL A 182 -8.09 7.23 6.32
N GLN A 183 -8.96 8.15 6.73
CA GLN A 183 -8.60 9.25 7.63
C GLN A 183 -9.85 9.74 8.37
N ASP A 184 -9.73 9.96 9.69
CA ASP A 184 -10.79 10.54 10.52
C ASP A 184 -12.16 9.85 10.36
N ASP A 185 -12.19 8.52 10.48
CA ASP A 185 -13.37 7.65 10.26
C ASP A 185 -13.97 7.71 8.85
N LEU A 186 -13.25 8.30 7.88
CA LEU A 186 -13.69 8.40 6.50
C LEU A 186 -12.84 7.51 5.60
N LEU A 187 -13.53 6.71 4.81
CA LEU A 187 -12.99 5.87 3.75
C LEU A 187 -13.15 6.59 2.40
N TYR A 188 -12.02 7.00 1.81
CA TYR A 188 -11.94 7.63 0.50
C TYR A 188 -11.55 6.61 -0.55
N GLN A 189 -12.33 6.53 -1.63
CA GLN A 189 -12.17 5.51 -2.68
C GLN A 189 -12.16 6.17 -4.05
N ALA A 190 -11.15 5.84 -4.86
CA ALA A 190 -10.99 6.36 -6.21
C ALA A 190 -11.49 5.35 -7.25
N TYR A 191 -12.73 5.51 -7.68
CA TYR A 191 -13.34 4.68 -8.72
C TYR A 191 -13.09 5.27 -10.12
N TRP A 192 -12.77 4.41 -11.10
CA TRP A 192 -12.47 4.86 -12.47
C TRP A 192 -13.64 5.57 -13.17
N ASP A 193 -14.87 5.14 -12.94
CA ASP A 193 -16.07 5.66 -13.60
C ASP A 193 -17.01 6.42 -12.66
N ALA A 194 -16.92 6.19 -11.35
CA ALA A 194 -17.71 6.86 -10.32
C ALA A 194 -16.98 8.05 -9.66
N GLY A 195 -15.68 8.22 -9.93
CA GLY A 195 -14.85 9.26 -9.32
C GLY A 195 -14.56 8.97 -7.84
N CYS A 196 -14.44 10.03 -7.03
CA CYS A 196 -14.17 9.89 -5.60
C CYS A 196 -15.47 9.62 -4.83
N VAL A 197 -15.50 8.51 -4.07
CA VAL A 197 -16.59 8.14 -3.16
C VAL A 197 -16.05 8.13 -1.74
N VAL A 198 -16.77 8.78 -0.82
CA VAL A 198 -16.41 8.88 0.60
C VAL A 198 -17.47 8.19 1.44
N GLN A 199 -17.05 7.35 2.38
CA GLN A 199 -17.90 6.53 3.25
C GLN A 199 -17.43 6.61 4.70
N THR A 200 -18.31 6.17 5.61
CA THR A 200 -18.08 6.05 7.07
C THR A 200 -18.26 4.60 7.48
#